data_AF-A0A1Y4BIP5-F1
#
_entry.id   AF-A0A1Y4BIP5-F1
#
_cell.length_a   1.000
_cell.length_b   1.000
_cell.length_c   1.000
_cell.angle_alpha   90.00
_cell.angle_beta   90.00
_cell.angle_gamma   90.00
#
_symmetry.space_group_name_H-M   'P 1'
#
loop_
_entity.id
_entity.type
_entity.pdbx_description
1 polymer ?
#
loop_
_entity_poly.entity_id
_entity_poly.type
_entity_poly.pdbx_seq_one_letter_code
_entity_poly.pdbx_strand_id
1 'polypeptide(L)'
;MMNMYRVNSSYQYACQLCHKPFSNVEMCQLEQKPDIELDPLNVCLCPTCATKFRTLRNNKYLADRLIDSILDVSENEIEENDHISVVINDYDFWFTPTHIAEIIELLKLKKKAIEERKASSQTVSRPKPKPTAEAPGRNIATSEQQVKEETLHPAAGPDKEDLQSDTSAYGELIGRRVFHKSKKAYARVVGCDGEYVVLNFESGDKVGQDVKYNLTMCLNNGWIEVVD
;
A
#
# COMPACT_ATOMS: atom_id res chain seq x y z
N MET A 1 -0.52 8.60 -4.56
CA MET A 1 -1.97 8.76 -4.36
C MET A 1 -2.40 8.71 -2.88
N MET A 2 -1.49 8.95 -1.93
CA MET A 2 -1.68 8.57 -0.51
C MET A 2 -2.67 9.43 0.32
N ASN A 3 -3.39 10.39 -0.27
CA ASN A 3 -4.14 11.41 0.48
C ASN A 3 -5.63 11.54 0.11
N MET A 4 -6.15 10.84 -0.90
CA MET A 4 -7.50 11.11 -1.43
C MET A 4 -8.63 10.80 -0.46
N TYR A 5 -8.47 9.78 0.38
CA TYR A 5 -9.48 9.38 1.37
C TYR A 5 -9.09 9.77 2.78
N ARG A 6 -8.05 10.58 2.96
CA ARG A 6 -7.67 11.07 4.28
C ARG A 6 -8.65 12.16 4.70
N VAL A 7 -9.25 12.02 5.87
CA VAL A 7 -10.13 13.04 6.43
C VAL A 7 -9.26 14.18 6.94
N ASN A 8 -9.45 15.38 6.37
CA ASN A 8 -8.64 16.57 6.65
C ASN A 8 -8.40 16.76 8.15
N SER A 9 -7.17 17.14 8.50
CA SER A 9 -6.68 17.36 9.88
C SER A 9 -6.85 16.18 10.86
N SER A 10 -7.14 14.98 10.35
CA SER A 10 -7.16 13.74 11.13
C SER A 10 -6.18 12.69 10.55
N TYR A 11 -5.70 11.78 11.40
CA TYR A 11 -5.02 10.55 10.97
C TYR A 11 -6.01 9.46 10.56
N GLN A 12 -7.22 9.85 10.18
CA GLN A 12 -8.29 8.94 9.83
C GLN A 12 -8.51 8.97 8.32
N TYR A 13 -8.85 7.81 7.79
CA TYR A 13 -9.27 7.60 6.43
C TYR A 13 -10.79 7.41 6.39
N ALA A 14 -11.44 7.80 5.30
CA ALA A 14 -12.83 7.47 5.03
C ALA A 14 -12.90 6.08 4.39
N CYS A 15 -13.62 5.15 5.01
CA CYS A 15 -13.79 3.82 4.42
C CYS A 15 -14.72 3.91 3.22
N GLN A 16 -14.26 3.47 2.06
CA GLN A 16 -15.00 3.53 0.79
C GLN A 16 -16.24 2.63 0.73
N LEU A 17 -16.53 1.82 1.75
CA LEU A 17 -17.70 0.93 1.79
C LEU A 17 -18.71 1.28 2.88
N CYS A 18 -18.26 1.82 4.03
CA CYS A 18 -19.16 2.16 5.14
C CYS A 18 -19.19 3.66 5.47
N HIS A 19 -18.33 4.44 4.81
CA HIS A 19 -18.21 5.90 4.90
C HIS A 19 -17.87 6.42 6.29
N LYS A 20 -17.46 5.51 7.19
CA LYS A 20 -17.01 5.84 8.53
C LYS A 20 -15.50 6.13 8.53
N PRO A 21 -15.06 7.11 9.34
CA PRO A 21 -13.64 7.36 9.52
C PRO A 21 -12.99 6.23 10.31
N PHE A 22 -11.73 5.92 10.02
CA PHE A 22 -10.95 4.89 10.71
C PHE A 22 -9.45 5.16 10.63
N SER A 23 -8.68 4.76 11.64
CA SER A 23 -7.23 5.04 11.73
C SER A 23 -6.33 3.97 11.11
N ASN A 24 -6.74 2.70 11.16
CA ASN A 24 -5.94 1.58 10.66
C ASN A 24 -6.26 1.32 9.18
N VAL A 25 -5.48 1.92 8.27
CA VAL A 25 -5.73 1.79 6.83
C VAL A 25 -5.34 0.39 6.31
N GLU A 26 -6.32 -0.36 5.81
CA GLU A 26 -6.07 -1.54 4.97
C GLU A 26 -6.30 -1.13 3.51
N MET A 27 -5.20 -1.00 2.76
CA MET A 27 -5.26 -0.81 1.32
C MET A 27 -5.43 -2.17 0.67
N CYS A 28 -6.60 -2.40 0.06
CA CYS A 28 -6.91 -3.67 -0.57
C CYS A 28 -6.89 -3.52 -2.09
N GLN A 29 -5.99 -4.23 -2.78
CA GLN A 29 -6.02 -4.31 -4.25
C GLN A 29 -7.38 -4.83 -4.75
N LEU A 30 -7.94 -4.19 -5.78
CA LEU A 30 -9.15 -4.63 -6.48
C LEU A 30 -8.97 -6.04 -7.05
N GLU A 31 -7.81 -6.31 -7.62
CA GLU A 31 -7.46 -7.63 -8.15
C GLU A 31 -7.11 -8.62 -7.05
N GLN A 32 -7.51 -9.88 -7.24
CA GLN A 32 -7.20 -10.95 -6.28
C GLN A 32 -5.70 -11.28 -6.24
N LYS A 33 -5.03 -11.26 -7.40
CA LYS A 33 -3.62 -11.61 -7.58
C LYS A 33 -3.00 -10.74 -8.69
N PRO A 34 -2.70 -9.47 -8.40
CA PRO A 34 -2.05 -8.61 -9.38
C PRO A 34 -0.60 -9.08 -9.61
N ASP A 35 -0.12 -9.01 -10.86
CA ASP A 35 1.31 -9.23 -11.18
C ASP A 35 2.17 -8.13 -10.56
N ILE A 36 1.64 -6.90 -10.54
CA ILE A 36 2.23 -5.70 -9.95
C ILE A 36 1.09 -4.97 -9.24
N GLU A 37 1.27 -4.69 -7.95
CA GLU A 37 0.33 -3.85 -7.20
C GLU A 37 0.46 -2.39 -7.66
N LEU A 38 -0.68 -1.78 -7.97
CA LEU A 38 -0.74 -0.38 -8.35
C LEU A 38 -1.53 0.37 -7.30
N ASP A 39 -0.96 1.46 -6.78
CA ASP A 39 -1.61 2.33 -5.80
C ASP A 39 -3.05 2.72 -6.17
N PRO A 40 -3.36 3.08 -7.43
CA PRO A 40 -4.72 3.50 -7.79
C PRO A 40 -5.72 2.35 -7.82
N LEU A 41 -5.26 1.09 -7.81
CA LEU A 41 -6.13 -0.08 -7.73
C LEU A 41 -6.41 -0.49 -6.27
N ASN A 42 -5.96 0.29 -5.28
CA ASN A 42 -6.28 0.06 -3.88
C ASN A 42 -7.63 0.68 -3.52
N VAL A 43 -8.48 -0.09 -2.84
CA VAL A 43 -9.61 0.44 -2.08
C VAL A 43 -9.24 0.60 -0.60
N CYS A 44 -9.58 1.76 -0.06
CA CYS A 44 -9.34 2.18 1.32
C CYS A 44 -10.50 1.71 2.22
N LEU A 45 -10.25 0.68 3.04
CA LEU A 45 -11.31 0.03 3.82
C LEU A 45 -10.92 -0.12 5.30
N CYS A 46 -11.90 0.04 6.19
CA CYS A 46 -11.72 -0.32 7.60
C CYS A 46 -11.60 -1.85 7.75
N PRO A 47 -11.00 -2.37 8.84
CA PRO A 47 -10.73 -3.81 8.98
C PRO A 47 -11.97 -4.72 8.78
N THR A 48 -13.13 -4.26 9.24
CA THR A 48 -14.41 -4.95 9.05
C THR A 48 -14.80 -5.01 7.58
N CYS A 49 -14.74 -3.88 6.88
CA CYS A 49 -15.07 -3.79 5.45
C CYS A 49 -14.03 -4.50 4.58
N ALA A 50 -12.75 -4.44 4.94
CA ALA A 50 -11.68 -5.17 4.27
C ALA A 50 -11.90 -6.69 4.33
N THR A 51 -12.36 -7.22 5.47
CA THR A 51 -12.72 -8.64 5.58
C THR A 51 -13.88 -9.02 4.66
N LYS A 52 -14.93 -8.18 4.59
CA LYS A 52 -16.06 -8.39 3.67
C LYS A 52 -15.61 -8.29 2.21
N PHE A 53 -14.76 -7.32 1.90
CA PHE A 53 -14.21 -7.12 0.56
C PHE A 53 -13.32 -8.28 0.13
N ARG A 54 -12.46 -8.82 1.01
CA ARG A 54 -11.67 -10.02 0.73
C ARG A 54 -12.55 -11.22 0.37
N THR A 55 -13.72 -11.35 1.00
CA THR A 55 -14.70 -12.41 0.66
C THR A 55 -15.28 -12.20 -0.74
N LEU A 56 -15.68 -10.97 -1.07
CA LEU A 56 -16.13 -10.60 -2.42
C LEU A 56 -15.04 -10.86 -3.47
N ARG A 57 -13.83 -10.36 -3.23
CA ARG A 57 -12.66 -10.46 -4.14
C ARG A 57 -12.23 -11.90 -4.38
N ASN A 58 -12.42 -12.79 -3.42
CA ASN A 58 -12.11 -14.21 -3.57
C ASN A 58 -13.16 -14.99 -4.36
N ASN A 59 -14.34 -14.41 -4.57
CA ASN A 59 -15.35 -14.97 -5.45
C ASN A 59 -15.16 -14.37 -6.86
N LYS A 60 -14.65 -15.20 -7.78
CA LYS A 60 -14.34 -14.76 -9.16
C LYS A 60 -15.51 -14.06 -9.85
N TYR A 61 -16.73 -14.60 -9.73
CA TYR A 61 -17.91 -14.01 -10.38
C TYR A 61 -18.22 -12.61 -9.82
N LEU A 62 -18.09 -12.42 -8.50
CA LEU A 62 -18.33 -11.11 -7.89
C LEU A 62 -17.19 -10.12 -8.15
N ALA A 63 -15.95 -10.60 -8.17
CA ALA A 63 -14.79 -9.79 -8.51
C ALA A 63 -14.85 -9.30 -9.97
N ASP A 64 -15.16 -10.19 -10.92
CA ASP A 64 -15.32 -9.84 -12.33
C ASP A 64 -16.47 -8.82 -12.50
N ARG A 65 -17.61 -9.05 -11.83
CA ARG A 65 -18.71 -8.06 -11.81
C ARG A 65 -18.30 -6.71 -11.24
N LEU A 66 -17.44 -6.65 -10.23
CA LEU A 66 -16.89 -5.39 -9.70
C LEU A 66 -16.08 -4.63 -10.71
N ILE A 67 -15.22 -5.33 -11.42
CA ILE A 67 -14.44 -4.72 -12.49
C ILE A 67 -15.35 -4.23 -13.62
N ASP A 68 -16.35 -5.03 -14.02
CA ASP A 68 -17.30 -4.62 -15.06
C ASP A 68 -18.12 -3.39 -14.64
N SER A 69 -18.67 -3.37 -13.42
CA SER A 69 -19.42 -2.21 -12.91
C SER A 69 -18.57 -0.95 -12.76
N ILE A 70 -17.28 -1.08 -12.43
CA ILE A 70 -16.34 0.05 -12.44
C ILE A 70 -16.12 0.57 -13.86
N LEU A 71 -15.95 -0.33 -14.84
CA LEU A 71 -15.70 0.04 -16.24
C LEU A 71 -16.92 0.64 -16.94
N ASP A 72 -18.13 0.33 -16.46
CA ASP A 72 -19.39 0.86 -16.99
C ASP A 72 -19.70 2.29 -16.52
N VAL A 73 -18.95 2.83 -15.55
CA VAL A 73 -19.07 4.24 -15.12
C VAL A 73 -18.73 5.16 -16.29
N SER A 74 -19.65 6.08 -16.59
CA SER A 74 -19.51 7.01 -17.73
C SER A 74 -18.73 8.27 -17.37
N GLU A 75 -18.14 8.92 -18.37
CA GLU A 75 -17.42 10.21 -18.19
C GLU A 75 -18.34 11.30 -17.62
N ASN A 76 -19.60 11.36 -18.09
CA ASN A 76 -20.58 12.31 -17.57
C ASN A 76 -20.85 12.10 -16.08
N GLU A 77 -20.97 10.85 -15.61
CA GLU A 77 -21.14 10.57 -14.18
C GLU A 77 -19.94 11.07 -13.37
N ILE A 78 -18.72 10.90 -13.88
CA ILE A 78 -17.49 11.35 -13.23
C ILE A 78 -17.41 12.90 -13.18
N GLU A 79 -17.82 13.59 -14.24
CA GLU A 79 -17.75 15.05 -14.32
C GLU A 79 -18.84 15.76 -13.49
N GLU A 80 -20.04 15.16 -13.38
CA GLU A 80 -21.20 15.81 -12.76
C GLU A 80 -21.33 15.56 -11.24
N ASN A 81 -20.60 14.59 -10.67
CA ASN A 81 -20.80 14.17 -9.29
C ASN A 81 -19.55 14.36 -8.41
N ASP A 82 -19.75 14.75 -7.15
CA ASP A 82 -18.66 14.84 -6.15
C ASP A 82 -18.14 13.48 -5.70
N HIS A 83 -18.95 12.43 -5.87
CA HIS A 83 -18.61 11.04 -5.56
C HIS A 83 -19.36 10.09 -6.49
N ILE A 84 -18.75 8.93 -6.76
CA ILE A 84 -19.28 7.90 -7.65
C ILE A 84 -19.55 6.64 -6.83
N SER A 85 -20.78 6.15 -6.92
CA SER A 85 -21.23 4.93 -6.27
C SER A 85 -21.19 3.76 -7.26
N VAL A 86 -20.50 2.69 -6.89
CA VAL A 86 -20.47 1.42 -7.63
C VAL A 86 -21.10 0.34 -6.77
N VAL A 87 -22.31 -0.08 -7.15
CA VAL A 87 -23.13 -1.01 -6.36
C VAL A 87 -23.04 -2.44 -6.89
N ILE A 88 -22.72 -3.39 -6.01
CA ILE A 88 -22.73 -4.83 -6.29
C ILE A 88 -23.36 -5.59 -5.14
N ASN A 89 -24.53 -6.17 -5.40
CA ASN A 89 -25.35 -6.81 -4.38
C ASN A 89 -25.55 -5.84 -3.21
N ASP A 90 -25.12 -6.23 -2.00
CA ASP A 90 -25.24 -5.45 -0.77
C ASP A 90 -24.02 -4.53 -0.51
N TYR A 91 -23.14 -4.36 -1.49
CA TYR A 91 -21.95 -3.53 -1.40
C TYR A 91 -22.14 -2.27 -2.24
N ASP A 92 -21.94 -1.10 -1.64
CA ASP A 92 -21.93 0.20 -2.30
C ASP A 92 -20.56 0.84 -2.08
N PHE A 93 -19.73 0.88 -3.12
CA PHE A 93 -18.38 1.45 -3.06
C PHE A 93 -18.39 2.90 -3.52
N TRP A 94 -17.87 3.79 -2.69
CA TRP A 94 -17.72 5.20 -3.01
C TRP A 94 -16.31 5.52 -3.47
N PHE A 95 -16.24 6.24 -4.59
CA PHE A 95 -15.01 6.74 -5.17
C PHE A 95 -15.10 8.24 -5.40
N THR A 96 -13.99 8.94 -5.20
CA THR A 96 -13.85 10.29 -5.77
C THR A 96 -13.77 10.20 -7.31
N PRO A 97 -14.20 11.22 -8.05
CA PRO A 97 -14.10 11.27 -9.52
C PRO A 97 -12.69 10.94 -10.05
N THR A 98 -11.66 11.54 -9.48
CA THR A 98 -10.27 11.30 -9.89
C THR A 98 -9.86 9.83 -9.72
N HIS A 99 -10.18 9.23 -8.57
CA HIS A 99 -9.78 7.86 -8.27
C HIS A 99 -10.43 6.85 -9.21
N ILE A 100 -11.75 6.97 -9.46
CA ILE A 100 -12.44 6.04 -10.35
C ILE A 100 -11.97 6.19 -11.80
N ALA A 101 -11.68 7.42 -12.25
CA ALA A 101 -11.13 7.66 -13.58
C ALA A 101 -9.76 6.98 -13.77
N GLU A 102 -8.89 7.08 -12.77
CA GLU A 102 -7.57 6.41 -12.78
C GLU A 102 -7.70 4.89 -12.79
N ILE A 103 -8.62 4.33 -11.99
CA ILE A 103 -8.90 2.89 -11.98
C ILE A 103 -9.36 2.43 -13.37
N ILE A 104 -10.35 3.12 -13.96
CA ILE A 104 -10.91 2.77 -15.27
C ILE A 104 -9.81 2.75 -16.34
N GLU A 105 -8.98 3.79 -16.38
CA GLU A 105 -7.92 3.89 -17.37
C GLU A 105 -6.88 2.77 -17.22
N LEU A 106 -6.46 2.48 -15.98
CA LEU A 106 -5.52 1.38 -15.71
C LEU A 106 -6.09 0.01 -16.09
N LEU A 107 -7.36 -0.24 -15.80
CA LEU A 107 -8.01 -1.51 -16.17
C LEU A 107 -8.11 -1.66 -17.70
N LYS A 108 -8.43 -0.59 -18.43
CA LYS A 108 -8.42 -0.56 -19.91
C LYS A 108 -7.03 -0.86 -20.47
N LEU A 109 -5.99 -0.20 -19.95
CA LEU A 109 -4.60 -0.41 -20.35
C LEU A 109 -4.14 -1.84 -20.08
N LYS A 110 -4.46 -2.39 -18.90
CA LYS A 110 -4.12 -3.78 -18.56
C LYS A 110 -4.78 -4.78 -19.50
N LYS A 111 -6.07 -4.59 -19.82
CA LYS A 111 -6.78 -5.42 -20.79
C LYS A 111 -6.10 -5.38 -22.16
N LYS A 112 -5.77 -4.18 -22.67
CA LYS A 112 -5.05 -4.00 -23.94
C LYS A 112 -3.70 -4.73 -23.94
N ALA A 113 -2.89 -4.57 -22.89
CA ALA A 113 -1.60 -5.23 -22.76
C ALA A 113 -1.69 -6.76 -22.69
N ILE A 114 -2.79 -7.31 -22.17
CA ILE A 114 -3.04 -8.76 -22.17
C ILE A 114 -3.38 -9.25 -23.58
N GLU A 115 -4.25 -8.55 -24.30
CA GLU A 115 -4.65 -8.94 -25.66
C GLU A 115 -3.49 -8.84 -26.66
N GLU A 116 -2.64 -7.81 -26.55
CA GLU A 116 -1.42 -7.69 -27.37
C GLU A 116 -0.43 -8.84 -27.12
N ARG A 117 -0.24 -9.26 -25.86
CA ARG A 117 0.59 -10.42 -25.51
C ARG A 117 0.03 -11.73 -26.08
N LYS A 118 -1.30 -11.90 -26.07
CA LYS A 118 -1.96 -13.07 -26.68
C LYS A 118 -1.79 -13.08 -28.20
N ALA A 119 -1.97 -11.93 -28.86
CA ALA A 119 -1.81 -11.80 -30.31
C ALA A 119 -0.36 -12.09 -30.76
N SER A 120 0.64 -11.62 -30.01
CA SER A 120 2.04 -11.88 -30.29
C SER A 120 2.47 -13.34 -30.04
N SER A 121 1.76 -14.08 -29.17
CA SER A 121 2.06 -15.48 -28.87
C SER A 121 1.47 -16.46 -29.93
N GLN A 122 0.44 -16.03 -30.67
CA GLN A 122 -0.23 -16.86 -31.68
C GLN A 122 0.46 -16.85 -33.06
N THR A 123 1.40 -15.92 -33.32
CA THR A 123 2.11 -15.82 -34.61
C THR A 123 3.31 -16.76 -34.75
N VAL A 124 3.67 -17.58 -33.74
CA VAL A 124 4.89 -18.42 -33.76
C VAL A 124 4.64 -19.94 -33.89
N SER A 125 3.43 -20.40 -34.26
CA SER A 125 3.14 -21.85 -34.28
C SER A 125 2.46 -22.39 -35.55
N ARG A 126 3.25 -22.76 -36.58
CA ARG A 126 3.13 -24.03 -37.35
C ARG A 126 4.41 -24.29 -38.19
N PRO A 127 4.74 -25.55 -38.52
CA PRO A 127 6.05 -26.13 -38.21
C PRO A 127 6.78 -26.68 -39.46
N LYS A 128 8.05 -27.09 -39.32
CA LYS A 128 8.67 -28.05 -40.25
C LYS A 128 9.43 -29.15 -39.50
N PRO A 129 9.36 -30.43 -39.91
CA PRO A 129 9.88 -31.57 -39.15
C PRO A 129 11.31 -32.01 -39.55
N LYS A 130 12.07 -32.49 -38.53
CA LYS A 130 13.13 -33.55 -38.39
C LYS A 130 14.08 -33.87 -39.59
N PRO A 131 15.35 -34.36 -39.39
CA PRO A 131 15.74 -35.39 -38.40
C PRO A 131 17.15 -35.34 -37.74
N THR A 132 17.23 -36.01 -36.58
CA THR A 132 18.27 -36.90 -35.98
C THR A 132 19.76 -36.75 -36.32
N ALA A 133 20.62 -36.65 -35.29
CA ALA A 133 21.65 -37.65 -34.91
C ALA A 133 22.61 -37.15 -33.79
N GLU A 134 22.71 -37.95 -32.73
CA GLU A 134 23.91 -38.39 -31.99
C GLU A 134 24.91 -37.39 -31.33
N ALA A 135 25.11 -37.60 -30.02
CA ALA A 135 26.29 -37.20 -29.24
C ALA A 135 27.42 -38.26 -29.43
N PRO A 136 28.60 -38.22 -28.75
CA PRO A 136 29.17 -37.23 -27.83
C PRO A 136 30.67 -36.90 -28.08
N GLY A 137 31.20 -35.86 -27.44
CA GLY A 137 32.63 -35.53 -27.45
C GLY A 137 33.10 -34.94 -26.13
N ARG A 138 33.90 -35.73 -25.40
CA ARG A 138 34.49 -35.48 -24.08
C ARG A 138 35.73 -34.58 -24.18
N ASN A 139 36.15 -34.07 -23.01
CA ASN A 139 37.49 -33.62 -22.59
C ASN A 139 37.62 -32.09 -22.38
N ILE A 140 38.39 -31.52 -21.46
CA ILE A 140 39.21 -31.93 -20.29
C ILE A 140 39.65 -30.60 -19.63
N ALA A 141 40.03 -30.65 -18.34
CA ALA A 141 40.86 -29.69 -17.58
C ALA A 141 40.20 -28.36 -17.16
N THR A 142 39.92 -28.11 -15.88
CA THR A 142 40.85 -27.93 -14.73
C THR A 142 41.82 -26.77 -14.94
N SER A 143 41.61 -25.68 -14.19
CA SER A 143 42.65 -25.08 -13.36
C SER A 143 42.05 -24.05 -12.40
N GLU A 144 42.35 -24.28 -11.14
CA GLU A 144 42.11 -23.46 -9.97
C GLU A 144 42.96 -22.18 -10.03
N GLN A 145 42.49 -21.08 -9.44
CA GLN A 145 43.26 -20.31 -8.44
C GLN A 145 42.49 -19.05 -7.95
N GLN A 146 41.92 -19.22 -6.77
CA GLN A 146 41.92 -18.38 -5.57
C GLN A 146 42.84 -17.11 -5.58
N VAL A 147 42.36 -15.99 -5.00
CA VAL A 147 42.92 -15.28 -3.82
C VAL A 147 42.65 -13.74 -3.81
N LYS A 148 42.05 -13.29 -2.67
CA LYS A 148 42.14 -12.01 -1.91
C LYS A 148 41.67 -10.66 -2.46
N GLU A 149 40.63 -10.15 -1.79
CA GLU A 149 40.63 -9.00 -0.84
C GLU A 149 41.89 -8.11 -0.74
N GLU A 150 41.75 -6.81 -1.07
CA GLU A 150 41.97 -5.68 -0.14
C GLU A 150 41.49 -4.33 -0.72
N THR A 151 40.76 -3.61 0.14
CA THR A 151 40.37 -2.19 0.27
C THR A 151 41.04 -1.13 -0.63
N LEU A 152 40.24 -0.18 -1.17
CA LEU A 152 40.40 1.28 -0.97
C LEU A 152 39.22 2.08 -1.59
N HIS A 153 38.67 3.03 -0.83
CA HIS A 153 37.71 4.06 -1.27
C HIS A 153 38.38 5.05 -2.26
N PRO A 154 37.60 5.74 -3.12
CA PRO A 154 37.21 7.10 -2.75
C PRO A 154 35.77 7.52 -3.14
N ALA A 155 35.21 8.33 -2.24
CA ALA A 155 34.19 9.37 -2.39
C ALA A 155 33.48 9.58 -3.76
N ALA A 156 32.16 9.45 -3.73
CA ALA A 156 31.20 10.42 -4.26
C ALA A 156 29.85 10.16 -3.58
N GLY A 157 29.12 11.22 -3.24
CA GLY A 157 28.15 11.25 -2.13
C GLY A 157 26.94 10.33 -2.24
N PRO A 158 26.28 10.03 -1.11
CA PRO A 158 24.89 9.62 -1.17
C PRO A 158 24.08 10.87 -1.48
N ASP A 159 23.38 10.86 -2.60
CA ASP A 159 22.23 11.72 -2.82
C ASP A 159 21.31 11.54 -1.62
N LYS A 160 21.39 12.50 -0.70
CA LYS A 160 20.35 12.73 0.28
C LYS A 160 19.17 13.24 -0.53
N GLU A 161 18.35 12.32 -1.00
CA GLU A 161 16.93 12.61 -1.09
C GLU A 161 16.50 12.88 0.35
N ASP A 162 16.58 14.16 0.74
CA ASP A 162 15.92 14.69 1.92
C ASP A 162 14.44 14.36 1.73
N LEU A 163 14.03 13.20 2.24
CA LEU A 163 12.70 12.94 2.74
C LEU A 163 12.47 14.03 3.79
N GLN A 164 12.02 15.20 3.34
CA GLN A 164 11.34 16.17 4.17
C GLN A 164 10.08 15.47 4.66
N SER A 165 10.25 14.71 5.75
CA SER A 165 9.12 14.21 6.50
C SER A 165 8.44 15.45 7.07
N ASP A 166 7.18 15.68 6.68
CA ASP A 166 6.27 16.68 7.25
C ASP A 166 5.94 16.35 8.73
N THR A 167 6.97 16.14 9.54
CA THR A 167 6.86 15.74 10.94
C THR A 167 7.02 16.92 11.90
N SER A 168 7.22 18.14 11.38
CA SER A 168 7.11 19.37 12.18
C SER A 168 5.67 19.64 12.65
N ALA A 169 4.66 19.03 11.99
CA ALA A 169 3.25 19.16 12.35
C ALA A 169 2.87 18.50 13.70
N TYR A 170 3.73 17.63 14.25
CA TYR A 170 3.43 16.88 15.48
C TYR A 170 3.82 17.63 16.76
N GLY A 171 4.31 18.87 16.66
CA GLY A 171 4.53 19.74 17.83
C GLY A 171 3.25 19.93 18.66
N GLU A 172 2.07 19.87 18.04
CA GLU A 172 0.76 19.97 18.71
C GLU A 172 0.44 18.77 19.62
N LEU A 173 1.18 17.66 19.53
CA LEU A 173 1.02 16.53 20.45
C LEU A 173 1.58 16.84 21.84
N ILE A 174 2.51 17.80 21.96
CA ILE A 174 3.16 18.14 23.23
C ILE A 174 2.10 18.62 24.24
N GLY A 175 2.13 18.04 25.44
CA GLY A 175 1.18 18.29 26.52
C GLY A 175 -0.07 17.42 26.49
N ARG A 176 -0.38 16.74 25.38
CA ARG A 176 -1.54 15.85 25.30
C ARG A 176 -1.30 14.57 26.08
N ARG A 177 -2.40 14.02 26.63
CA ARG A 177 -2.41 12.73 27.29
C ARG A 177 -2.64 11.65 26.24
N VAL A 178 -1.92 10.54 26.38
CA VAL A 178 -1.97 9.41 25.45
C VAL A 178 -2.03 8.10 26.19
N PHE A 179 -2.63 7.08 25.58
CA PHE A 179 -2.61 5.71 26.04
C PHE A 179 -1.64 4.89 25.20
N HIS A 180 -0.66 4.26 25.85
CA HIS A 180 0.31 3.39 25.18
C HIS A 180 -0.14 1.93 25.25
N LYS A 181 -0.54 1.35 24.11
CA LYS A 181 -1.14 0.01 24.05
C LYS A 181 -0.21 -1.11 24.53
N SER A 182 1.06 -1.10 24.12
CA SER A 182 2.02 -2.14 24.52
C SER A 182 2.38 -2.09 26.02
N LYS A 183 2.32 -0.89 26.63
CA LYS A 183 2.57 -0.70 28.06
C LYS A 183 1.30 -0.73 28.91
N LYS A 184 0.13 -0.70 28.26
CA LYS A 184 -1.20 -0.61 28.89
C LYS A 184 -1.25 0.49 29.95
N ALA A 185 -0.67 1.64 29.64
CA ALA A 185 -0.50 2.74 30.59
C ALA A 185 -0.74 4.09 29.91
N TYR A 186 -1.22 5.06 30.69
CA TYR A 186 -1.32 6.45 30.27
C TYR A 186 0.02 7.17 30.41
N ALA A 187 0.28 8.08 29.49
CA ALA A 187 1.44 8.94 29.47
C ALA A 187 1.08 10.34 28.98
N ARG A 188 1.94 11.32 29.24
CA ARG A 188 1.90 12.64 28.59
C ARG A 188 3.03 12.77 27.60
N VAL A 189 2.75 13.41 26.47
CA VAL A 189 3.80 13.79 25.53
C VAL A 189 4.52 15.01 26.09
N VAL A 190 5.81 14.86 26.38
CA VAL A 190 6.65 15.96 26.91
C VAL A 190 7.60 16.55 25.87
N GLY A 191 7.78 15.86 24.74
CA GLY A 191 8.55 16.34 23.60
C GLY A 191 8.25 15.58 22.32
N CYS A 192 8.39 16.24 21.18
CA CYS A 192 8.27 15.63 19.86
C CYS A 192 9.20 16.39 18.90
N ASP A 193 10.21 15.71 18.34
CA ASP A 193 11.18 16.29 17.39
C ASP A 193 10.84 15.92 15.93
N GLY A 194 9.70 15.26 15.71
CA GLY A 194 9.21 14.80 14.41
C GLY A 194 9.73 13.42 14.00
N GLU A 195 10.90 13.01 14.48
CA GLU A 195 11.37 11.62 14.30
C GLU A 195 10.99 10.75 15.52
N TYR A 196 10.93 11.37 16.69
CA TYR A 196 10.68 10.73 17.97
C TYR A 196 9.69 11.51 18.82
N VAL A 197 8.98 10.75 19.65
CA VAL A 197 8.09 11.26 20.70
C VAL A 197 8.63 10.84 22.06
N VAL A 198 8.60 11.76 23.01
CA VAL A 198 9.01 11.54 24.39
C VAL A 198 7.76 11.47 25.26
N LEU A 199 7.58 10.34 25.92
CA LEU A 199 6.43 10.05 26.78
C LEU A 199 6.84 9.98 28.24
N ASN A 200 6.14 10.72 29.08
CA ASN A 200 6.23 10.61 30.54
C ASN A 200 5.05 9.77 31.04
N PHE A 201 5.33 8.56 31.55
CA PHE A 201 4.27 7.65 31.99
C PHE A 201 3.71 8.03 33.36
N GLU A 202 2.38 7.97 33.48
CA GLU A 202 1.67 8.26 34.73
C GLU A 202 1.54 7.03 35.64
N SER A 203 1.81 5.84 35.11
CA SER A 203 1.68 4.56 35.81
C SER A 203 2.56 3.48 35.18
N GLY A 204 2.80 2.39 35.93
CA GLY A 204 3.63 1.26 35.51
C GLY A 204 5.12 1.43 35.81
N ASP A 205 5.94 0.50 35.30
CA ASP A 205 7.36 0.36 35.66
C ASP A 205 8.24 1.56 35.23
N LYS A 206 7.71 2.44 34.39
CA LYS A 206 8.40 3.65 33.89
C LYS A 206 7.73 4.94 34.35
N VAL A 207 6.95 4.88 35.42
CA VAL A 207 6.25 6.06 35.96
C VAL A 207 7.24 7.20 36.26
N GLY A 208 6.88 8.40 35.81
CA GLY A 208 7.69 9.61 35.99
C GLY A 208 8.97 9.66 35.15
N GLN A 209 9.24 8.65 34.30
CA GLN A 209 10.40 8.66 33.41
C GLN A 209 10.02 9.11 32.00
N ASP A 210 10.91 9.89 31.39
CA ASP A 210 10.81 10.30 29.99
C ASP A 210 11.37 9.19 29.10
N VAL A 211 10.50 8.61 28.27
CA VAL A 211 10.86 7.49 27.39
C VAL A 211 10.69 7.93 25.95
N LYS A 212 11.79 7.88 25.20
CA LYS A 212 11.84 8.23 23.78
C LYS A 212 11.42 7.04 22.92
N TYR A 213 10.49 7.26 21.99
CA TYR A 213 10.04 6.27 21.01
C TYR A 213 10.11 6.86 19.61
N ASN A 214 10.37 6.02 18.61
CA ASN A 214 10.28 6.43 17.21
C ASN A 214 8.81 6.74 16.86
N LEU A 215 8.56 7.98 16.44
CA LEU A 215 7.20 8.49 16.20
C LEU A 215 6.51 7.69 15.09
N THR A 216 7.20 7.48 13.98
CA THR A 216 6.69 6.72 12.83
C THR A 216 6.28 5.31 13.23
N MET A 217 7.10 4.59 14.01
CA MET A 217 6.75 3.25 14.50
C MET A 217 5.55 3.27 15.45
N CYS A 218 5.50 4.26 16.35
CA CYS A 218 4.39 4.40 17.29
C CYS A 218 3.06 4.65 16.56
N LEU A 219 3.07 5.44 15.51
CA LEU A 219 1.90 5.75 14.69
C LEU A 219 1.51 4.55 13.80
N ASN A 220 2.46 3.99 13.05
CA ASN A 220 2.21 2.89 12.12
C ASN A 220 1.68 1.63 12.83
N ASN A 221 2.21 1.34 14.02
CA ASN A 221 1.78 0.19 14.79
C ASN A 221 0.61 0.52 15.75
N GLY A 222 0.10 1.76 15.72
CA GLY A 222 -0.98 2.23 16.57
C GLY A 222 -0.69 2.08 18.06
N TRP A 223 0.58 2.19 18.48
CA TRP A 223 1.02 2.01 19.86
C TRP A 223 0.57 3.13 20.77
N ILE A 224 0.34 4.32 20.23
CA ILE A 224 -0.06 5.51 20.97
C ILE A 224 -1.43 5.94 20.48
N GLU A 225 -2.34 6.19 21.41
CA GLU A 225 -3.69 6.71 21.15
C GLU A 225 -3.88 7.97 21.98
N VAL A 226 -4.31 9.07 21.36
CA VAL A 226 -4.53 10.33 22.08
C VAL A 226 -5.82 10.25 22.88
N VAL A 227 -5.77 10.65 24.14
CA VAL A 227 -6.89 10.60 25.09
C VAL A 227 -7.19 12.05 25.45
N ASP A 228 -8.35 12.55 25.02
CA ASP A 228 -8.88 13.86 25.43
C ASP A 228 -9.29 13.88 26.90
#